data_AF-A0A534SRL6-F1
#
_entry.id   AF-A0A534SRL6-F1
#
_cell.length_a   1.000
_cell.length_b   1.000
_cell.length_c   1.000
_cell.angle_alpha   90.00
_cell.angle_beta   90.00
_cell.angle_gamma   90.00
#
_symmetry.space_group_name_H-M   'P 1'
#
loop_
_entity.id
_entity.type
_entity.pdbx_description
1 polymer ?
#
loop_
_entity_poly.entity_id
_entity_poly.type
_entity_poly.pdbx_seq_one_letter_code
_entity_poly.pdbx_strand_id
1 'polypeptide(L)'
;MRHRWVLGALLLIAGGHAAWSQEKTAEPRHTIAVTGQGEVKAAPDLVVASFAVETTGPRATEAAAENAKRSAAVAAALKALLAPEDTVGTTRYT
;
A
#
# COMPACT_ATOMS: atom_id res chain seq x y z
N MET A 1 15.00 -82.22 46.89
CA MET A 1 14.12 -81.25 47.61
C MET A 1 14.94 -80.01 47.93
N ARG A 2 14.34 -78.81 47.76
CA ARG A 2 14.89 -77.44 47.99
C ARG A 2 15.64 -76.89 46.77
N HIS A 3 15.29 -75.80 46.06
CA HIS A 3 14.34 -74.70 46.23
C HIS A 3 14.10 -74.10 44.81
N ARG A 4 13.01 -74.41 44.09
CA ARG A 4 11.72 -73.68 44.04
C ARG A 4 11.77 -72.13 43.96
N TRP A 5 12.72 -71.48 43.27
CA TRP A 5 12.71 -70.00 43.11
C TRP A 5 13.28 -69.43 41.79
N VAL A 6 13.18 -70.13 40.66
CA VAL A 6 13.65 -69.56 39.35
C VAL A 6 12.49 -69.08 38.45
N LEU A 7 11.25 -69.27 38.87
CA LEU A 7 10.05 -68.87 38.10
C LEU A 7 9.45 -67.51 38.49
N GLY A 8 10.17 -66.73 39.32
CA GLY A 8 9.69 -65.46 39.88
C GLY A 8 10.33 -64.20 39.28
N ALA A 9 10.91 -64.27 38.07
CA ALA A 9 11.66 -63.16 37.47
C ALA A 9 11.13 -62.71 36.09
N LEU A 10 9.95 -63.18 35.66
CA LEU A 10 9.48 -62.99 34.28
C LEU A 10 8.12 -62.33 34.11
N LEU A 11 7.47 -61.88 35.18
CA LEU A 11 6.23 -61.10 35.10
C LEU A 11 6.23 -60.06 36.22
N LEU A 12 6.70 -58.84 35.91
CA LEU A 12 6.33 -57.54 36.52
C LEU A 12 7.32 -56.44 36.10
N ILE A 13 7.67 -56.37 34.80
CA ILE A 13 8.16 -55.13 34.18
C ILE A 13 7.09 -54.68 33.16
N ALA A 14 5.85 -54.67 33.61
CA ALA A 14 4.71 -54.03 32.94
C ALA A 14 4.52 -52.59 33.46
N GLY A 15 5.62 -51.93 33.80
CA GLY A 15 5.66 -50.53 34.21
C GLY A 15 6.20 -49.69 33.07
N GLY A 16 5.32 -48.94 32.43
CA GLY A 16 5.68 -47.71 31.72
C GLY A 16 6.48 -47.88 30.44
N HIS A 17 5.87 -48.45 29.40
CA HIS A 17 6.21 -48.00 28.04
C HIS A 17 5.47 -46.68 27.80
N ALA A 18 5.88 -45.62 28.53
CA ALA A 18 5.66 -44.29 28.01
C ALA A 18 6.52 -44.22 26.74
N ALA A 19 5.87 -44.35 25.58
CA ALA A 19 6.50 -44.01 24.32
C ALA A 19 6.82 -42.52 24.39
N TRP A 20 8.05 -42.20 24.80
CA TRP A 20 8.58 -40.86 24.67
C TRP A 20 8.76 -40.64 23.18
N SER A 21 7.78 -40.00 22.55
CA SER A 21 7.95 -39.45 21.21
C SER A 21 9.02 -38.37 21.33
N GLN A 22 10.24 -38.69 20.90
CA GLN A 22 11.29 -37.71 20.76
C GLN A 22 10.81 -36.75 19.66
N GLU A 23 10.43 -35.53 20.04
CA GLU A 23 10.18 -34.48 19.07
C GLU A 23 11.48 -34.27 18.30
N LYS A 24 11.49 -34.70 17.03
CA LYS A 24 12.61 -34.51 16.12
C LYS A 24 12.85 -33.01 16.04
N THR A 25 13.82 -32.53 16.80
CA THR A 25 14.22 -31.12 16.78
C THR A 25 14.57 -30.80 15.34
N ALA A 26 13.81 -29.91 14.72
CA ALA A 26 13.96 -29.59 13.31
C ALA A 26 15.43 -29.22 13.05
N GLU A 27 16.07 -29.95 12.13
CA GLU A 27 17.46 -29.69 11.76
C GLU A 27 17.62 -28.22 11.33
N PRO A 28 18.74 -27.55 11.68
CA PRO A 28 18.93 -26.14 11.36
C PRO A 28 18.90 -25.93 9.84
N ARG A 29 17.83 -25.29 9.34
CA ARG A 29 17.64 -25.03 7.90
C ARG A 29 18.77 -24.15 7.36
N HIS A 30 19.56 -24.67 6.42
CA HIS A 30 20.58 -23.90 5.71
C HIS A 30 19.90 -22.87 4.79
N THR A 31 19.75 -21.64 5.29
CA THR A 31 19.03 -20.57 4.58
C THR A 31 19.95 -19.38 4.43
N ILE A 32 20.02 -18.83 3.22
CA ILE A 32 20.67 -17.54 2.97
C ILE A 32 19.58 -16.49 2.98
N ALA A 33 19.61 -15.58 3.95
CA ALA A 33 18.73 -14.42 3.99
C ALA A 33 19.43 -13.24 3.32
N VAL A 34 18.78 -12.67 2.31
CA VAL A 34 19.26 -11.47 1.62
C VAL A 34 18.24 -10.37 1.82
N THR A 35 18.70 -9.21 2.29
CA THR A 35 17.90 -7.99 2.39
C THR A 35 18.38 -7.00 1.34
N GLY A 36 17.49 -6.62 0.43
CA GLY A 36 17.72 -5.55 -0.53
C GLY A 36 16.93 -4.30 -0.13
N GLN A 37 17.54 -3.13 -0.27
CA GLN A 37 16.86 -1.84 -0.16
C GLN A 37 17.06 -1.10 -1.47
N GLY A 38 15.96 -0.70 -2.11
CA GLY A 38 15.97 0.13 -3.30
C GLY A 38 15.40 1.50 -2.97
N GLU A 39 16.14 2.55 -3.30
CA GLU A 39 15.66 3.93 -3.23
C GLU A 39 15.56 4.47 -4.66
N VAL A 40 14.42 5.08 -4.99
CA VAL A 40 14.20 5.72 -6.29
C VAL A 40 13.83 7.17 -6.05
N LYS A 41 14.52 8.08 -6.74
CA LYS A 41 14.20 9.50 -6.78
C LYS A 41 13.78 9.86 -8.19
N ALA A 42 12.60 10.45 -8.32
CA ALA A 42 12.09 10.99 -9.57
C ALA A 42 11.77 12.48 -9.39
N ALA A 43 12.03 13.27 -10.41
CA ALA A 43 11.55 14.64 -10.46
C ALA A 43 10.05 14.63 -10.79
N PRO A 44 9.23 15.49 -10.16
CA PRO A 44 7.84 15.65 -10.54
C PRO A 44 7.73 16.14 -11.99
N ASP A 45 6.92 15.47 -12.79
CA ASP A 45 6.68 15.74 -14.21
C ASP A 45 5.29 16.33 -14.48
N LEU A 46 4.43 16.45 -13.46
CA LEU A 46 3.07 16.97 -13.55
C LEU A 46 2.82 18.08 -12.53
N VAL A 47 2.22 19.17 -12.99
CA VAL A 47 1.70 20.25 -12.13
C VAL A 47 0.23 20.48 -12.48
N VAL A 48 -0.63 20.48 -11.46
CA VAL A 48 -2.07 20.79 -11.61
C VAL A 48 -2.36 22.08 -10.86
N ALA A 49 -2.83 23.10 -11.58
CA ALA A 49 -3.21 24.41 -11.01
C ALA A 49 -4.68 24.73 -11.32
N SER A 50 -5.37 25.33 -10.34
CA SER A 50 -6.75 25.77 -10.48
C SER A 50 -6.86 27.28 -10.32
N PHE A 51 -7.67 27.90 -11.18
CA PHE A 51 -7.93 29.34 -11.16
C PHE A 51 -9.43 29.58 -11.06
N ALA A 52 -9.83 30.54 -10.23
CA ALA A 52 -11.19 31.00 -10.12
C ALA A 52 -11.29 32.44 -10.61
N VAL A 53 -12.27 32.72 -11.46
CA VAL A 53 -12.61 34.08 -11.89
C VAL A 53 -13.91 34.45 -11.21
N GLU A 54 -13.86 35.47 -10.36
CA GLU A 54 -15.02 36.01 -9.67
C GLU A 54 -15.32 37.42 -10.18
N THR A 55 -16.60 37.70 -10.40
CA THR A 55 -17.07 38.99 -10.89
C THR A 55 -18.33 39.38 -10.14
N THR A 56 -18.32 40.59 -9.59
CA THR A 56 -19.48 41.17 -8.92
C THR A 56 -20.15 42.19 -9.83
N GLY A 57 -21.47 42.25 -9.78
CA GLY A 57 -22.26 43.18 -10.58
C GLY A 57 -23.64 43.43 -9.96
N PRO A 58 -24.28 44.56 -10.28
CA PRO A 58 -25.59 44.90 -9.71
C PRO A 58 -26.71 43.97 -10.19
N ARG A 59 -26.52 43.29 -11.32
CA ARG A 59 -27.41 42.24 -11.84
C ARG A 59 -26.64 40.95 -12.07
N ALA A 60 -27.25 39.81 -11.71
CA ALA A 60 -26.65 38.49 -11.89
C ALA A 60 -26.30 38.18 -13.36
N THR A 61 -27.13 38.65 -14.31
CA THR A 61 -26.89 38.47 -15.75
C THR A 61 -25.68 39.24 -16.26
N GLU A 62 -25.45 40.44 -15.74
CA GLU A 62 -24.26 41.25 -16.08
C GLU A 62 -23.00 40.64 -15.47
N ALA A 63 -23.06 40.22 -14.21
CA ALA A 63 -21.97 39.54 -13.54
C ALA A 63 -21.58 38.25 -14.28
N ALA A 64 -22.55 37.43 -14.69
CA ALA A 64 -22.31 36.21 -15.46
C ALA A 64 -21.68 36.47 -16.83
N ALA A 65 -22.18 37.47 -17.57
CA ALA A 65 -21.64 37.83 -18.88
C ALA A 65 -20.19 38.33 -18.79
N GLU A 66 -19.89 39.18 -17.80
CA GLU A 66 -18.53 39.66 -17.55
C GLU A 66 -17.60 38.55 -17.03
N ASN A 67 -18.12 37.62 -16.22
CA ASN A 67 -17.39 36.44 -15.80
C ASN A 67 -16.97 35.60 -17.01
N ALA A 68 -17.92 35.26 -17.87
CA ALA A 68 -17.67 34.43 -19.04
C ALA A 68 -16.62 35.07 -19.95
N LYS A 69 -16.71 36.38 -20.18
CA LYS A 69 -15.74 37.13 -20.98
C LYS A 69 -14.33 37.10 -20.37
N ARG A 70 -14.22 37.34 -19.06
CA ARG A 70 -12.92 37.33 -18.36
C ARG A 70 -12.33 35.93 -18.27
N SER A 71 -13.15 34.93 -17.98
CA SER A 71 -12.78 33.52 -17.96
C SER A 71 -12.26 33.05 -19.31
N ALA A 72 -12.90 33.45 -20.42
CA ALA A 72 -12.42 33.15 -21.76
C ALA A 72 -11.06 33.82 -22.06
N ALA A 73 -10.87 35.08 -21.63
CA ALA A 73 -9.60 35.79 -21.80
C ALA A 73 -8.46 35.14 -21.01
N VAL A 74 -8.72 34.71 -19.77
CA VAL A 74 -7.76 33.99 -18.93
C VAL A 74 -7.40 32.66 -19.57
N ALA A 75 -8.38 31.86 -19.99
CA ALA A 75 -8.14 30.59 -20.67
C ALA A 75 -7.32 30.76 -21.96
N ALA A 76 -7.57 31.81 -22.74
CA ALA A 76 -6.80 32.13 -23.95
C ALA A 76 -5.35 32.53 -23.63
N ALA A 77 -5.13 33.34 -22.58
CA ALA A 77 -3.79 33.74 -22.14
C ALA A 77 -2.98 32.55 -21.61
N LEU A 78 -3.60 31.68 -20.82
CA LEU A 78 -2.98 30.43 -20.36
C LEU A 78 -2.62 29.55 -21.55
N LYS A 79 -3.55 29.33 -22.50
CA LYS A 79 -3.27 28.53 -23.69
C LYS A 79 -2.12 29.06 -24.55
N ALA A 80 -1.88 30.37 -24.57
CA ALA A 80 -0.76 30.97 -25.28
C ALA A 80 0.60 30.77 -24.58
N LEU A 81 0.60 30.54 -23.27
CA LEU A 81 1.80 30.27 -22.47
C LEU A 81 2.12 28.78 -22.33
N LEU A 82 1.13 27.93 -22.60
CA LEU A 82 1.20 26.49 -22.45
C LEU A 82 1.80 25.81 -23.69
N ALA A 83 2.52 24.71 -23.47
CA ALA A 83 3.02 23.87 -24.55
C ALA A 83 1.83 23.16 -25.25
N PRO A 84 1.99 22.68 -26.50
CA PRO A 84 0.91 22.01 -27.25
C PRO A 84 0.31 20.80 -26.53
N GLU A 85 1.10 20.17 -25.66
CA GLU A 85 0.77 18.98 -24.88
C GLU A 85 -0.02 19.30 -23.61
N ASP A 86 -0.01 20.57 -23.17
CA ASP A 86 -0.63 20.98 -21.91
C ASP A 86 -2.14 21.20 -22.09
N THR A 87 -2.92 20.78 -21.09
CA THR A 87 -4.39 20.82 -21.15
C THR A 87 -4.97 21.86 -20.21
N VAL A 88 -5.81 22.75 -20.75
CA VAL A 88 -6.63 23.70 -19.97
C VAL A 88 -8.09 23.26 -20.04
N GLY A 89 -8.71 23.05 -18.87
CA GLY A 89 -10.13 22.70 -18.75
C GLY A 89 -10.85 23.56 -17.71
N THR A 90 -12.16 23.72 -17.87
CA THR A 90 -13.03 24.38 -16.89
C THR A 90 -13.72 23.35 -16.01
N THR A 91 -13.56 23.44 -14.70
CA THR A 91 -14.03 22.38 -13.78
C THR A 91 -15.45 22.61 -13.27
N ARG A 92 -15.81 23.85 -12.91
CA ARG A 92 -17.11 24.18 -12.32
C ARG A 92 -17.47 25.65 -12.52
N TYR A 93 -18.75 25.92 -12.73
CA TYR A 93 -19.37 27.25 -12.71
C TYR A 93 -20.50 27.22 -11.66
N THR A 94 -20.53 28.19 -10.75
CA THR A 94 -21.53 28.31 -9.67
C THR A 94 -22.14 29.69 -9.66
#